data_AF-A0A1I1B7C3-F1
#
_entry.id   AF-A0A1I1B7C3-F1
#
_cell.length_a   1.000
_cell.length_b   1.000
_cell.length_c   1.000
_cell.angle_alpha   90.00
_cell.angle_beta   90.00
_cell.angle_gamma   90.00
#
_symmetry.space_group_name_H-M   'P 1'
#
loop_
_entity.id
_entity.type
_entity.pdbx_description
1 polymer ?
#
loop_
_entity_poly.entity_id
_entity_poly.type
_entity_poly.pdbx_seq_one_letter_code
_entity_poly.pdbx_strand_id
1 'polypeptide(L)'
;MKISQKITAMLVIIFGVITLCLAILSLLRYFKTDIIMIFAGLTQLFLGLNQISIGQKIDLEEKGNGKNNKIVGIFSIIVGVIIIGVFLVEKIV
;
A
#
# COMPACT_ATOMS: atom_id res chain seq x y z
N MET A 1 -16.59 2.03 -12.05
CA MET A 1 -15.57 1.20 -11.38
C MET A 1 -14.20 1.12 -12.07
N LYS A 2 -14.09 1.09 -13.41
CA LYS A 2 -12.77 1.00 -14.10
C LYS A 2 -11.83 2.21 -13.88
N ILE A 3 -12.40 3.40 -13.68
CA ILE A 3 -11.63 4.65 -13.50
C ILE A 3 -10.95 4.71 -12.12
N SER A 4 -11.66 4.36 -11.03
CA SER A 4 -11.06 4.39 -9.69
C SER A 4 -9.90 3.41 -9.56
N GLN A 5 -9.95 2.28 -10.27
CA GLN A 5 -8.90 1.26 -10.24
C GLN A 5 -7.62 1.68 -10.96
N LYS A 6 -7.74 2.36 -12.11
CA LYS A 6 -6.58 2.98 -12.77
C LYS A 6 -5.95 4.04 -11.87
N ILE A 7 -6.76 4.81 -11.17
CA ILE A 7 -6.30 5.80 -10.19
C ILE A 7 -5.59 5.11 -9.02
N THR A 8 -6.14 4.05 -8.43
CA THR A 8 -5.49 3.30 -7.34
C THR A 8 -4.16 2.70 -7.78
N ALA A 9 -4.09 2.09 -8.96
CA ALA A 9 -2.85 1.55 -9.50
C ALA A 9 -1.80 2.66 -9.75
N MET A 10 -2.22 3.81 -10.26
CA MET A 10 -1.35 4.96 -10.45
C MET A 10 -0.83 5.50 -9.10
N LEU A 11 -1.69 5.59 -8.08
CA LEU A 11 -1.31 5.98 -6.73
C LEU A 11 -0.31 5.00 -6.11
N VAL A 12 -0.49 3.69 -6.30
CA VAL A 12 0.48 2.67 -5.85
C VAL A 12 1.86 2.94 -6.46
N ILE A 13 1.92 3.22 -7.76
CA ILE A 13 3.20 3.47 -8.45
C ILE A 13 3.83 4.76 -7.93
N ILE A 14 3.06 5.84 -7.85
CA ILE A 14 3.56 7.15 -7.39
C ILE A 14 4.08 7.04 -5.95
N PHE A 15 3.27 6.52 -5.03
CA PHE A 15 3.66 6.37 -3.63
C PHE A 15 4.79 5.35 -3.46
N GLY A 16 4.82 4.29 -4.26
CA GLY A 16 5.91 3.30 -4.26
C GLY A 16 7.24 3.92 -4.68
N VAL A 17 7.26 4.73 -5.75
CA VAL A 17 8.46 5.45 -6.20
C VAL A 17 8.92 6.45 -5.13
N ILE A 18 8.00 7.23 -4.57
CA ILE A 18 8.33 8.17 -3.49
C ILE A 18 8.91 7.43 -2.28
N THR A 19 8.28 6.33 -1.86
CA THR A 19 8.75 5.52 -0.72
C THR A 19 10.15 4.97 -0.99
N LEU A 20 10.42 4.49 -2.22
CA LEU A 20 11.74 3.99 -2.60
C LEU A 20 12.80 5.09 -2.59
N CYS A 21 12.49 6.27 -3.15
CA CYS A 21 13.39 7.43 -3.12
C CYS A 21 13.70 7.85 -1.67
N LEU A 22 12.68 7.93 -0.82
CA LEU A 22 12.85 8.26 0.60
C LEU A 22 13.70 7.21 1.31
N ALA A 23 13.46 5.91 1.05
CA ALA A 23 14.24 4.82 1.63
C ALA A 23 15.72 4.91 1.26
N ILE A 24 16.05 5.21 -0.01
CA ILE A 24 17.42 5.45 -0.46
C ILE A 24 18.04 6.65 0.27
N LEU A 25 17.32 7.77 0.38
CA LEU A 25 17.82 8.96 1.08
C LEU A 25 18.06 8.69 2.57
N SER A 26 17.25 7.85 3.21
CA SER A 26 17.45 7.48 4.61
C SER A 26 18.59 6.50 4.82
N LEU A 27 18.82 5.55 3.90
CA LEU A 27 20.02 4.70 3.92
C LEU A 27 21.31 5.55 3.85
N LEU A 28 21.26 6.64 3.09
CA LEU A 28 22.33 7.63 3.01
C LEU A 28 22.37 8.63 4.19
N ARG A 29 21.52 8.42 5.22
CA ARG A 29 21.38 9.26 6.42
C ARG A 29 20.95 10.71 6.17
N TYR A 30 20.41 11.03 5.00
CA TYR A 30 19.90 12.37 4.69
C TYR A 30 18.49 12.63 5.23
N PHE A 31 17.70 11.58 5.49
CA PHE A 31 16.29 11.69 5.88
C PHE A 31 15.92 10.81 7.08
N LYS A 32 15.02 11.34 7.92
CA LYS A 32 14.42 10.60 9.04
C LYS A 32 13.51 9.48 8.53
N THR A 33 13.62 8.31 9.16
CA THR A 33 12.83 7.10 8.88
C THR A 33 11.33 7.30 9.08
N ASP A 34 10.96 8.24 9.94
CA ASP A 34 9.60 8.70 10.25
C ASP A 34 8.75 8.95 9.00
N ILE A 35 9.28 9.71 8.05
CA ILE A 35 8.54 10.11 6.83
C ILE A 35 8.37 8.89 5.92
N ILE A 36 9.39 8.03 5.83
CA ILE A 36 9.30 6.79 5.05
C ILE A 36 8.19 5.89 5.57
N MET A 37 8.03 5.77 6.89
CA MET A 37 7.00 4.91 7.46
C MET A 37 5.59 5.35 7.05
N ILE A 38 5.30 6.65 7.03
CA ILE A 38 4.00 7.15 6.54
C ILE A 38 3.78 6.76 5.07
N PHE A 39 4.76 7.05 4.21
CA PHE A 39 4.64 6.78 2.78
C PHE A 39 4.59 5.28 2.48
N ALA A 40 5.32 4.45 3.24
CA ALA A 40 5.26 2.99 3.17
C ALA A 40 3.88 2.47 3.59
N GLY A 41 3.31 3.00 4.67
CA GLY A 41 1.97 2.66 5.13
C GLY A 41 0.90 3.01 4.09
N LEU A 42 0.95 4.21 3.52
CA LEU A 42 0.06 4.63 2.43
C LEU A 42 0.21 3.76 1.17
N THR A 43 1.45 3.42 0.80
CA THR A 43 1.74 2.52 -0.32
C THR A 43 1.08 1.15 -0.11
N GLN A 44 1.17 0.60 1.11
CA GLN A 44 0.52 -0.67 1.47
C GLN A 44 -1.01 -0.57 1.41
N LEU A 45 -1.61 0.52 1.90
CA LEU A 45 -3.06 0.72 1.79
C LEU A 45 -3.53 0.71 0.33
N PHE A 46 -2.84 1.45 -0.55
CA PHE A 46 -3.21 1.49 -1.97
C PHE A 46 -2.94 0.16 -2.69
N LEU A 47 -1.86 -0.54 -2.33
CA LEU A 47 -1.55 -1.87 -2.86
C LEU A 47 -2.66 -2.87 -2.51
N GLY A 48 -3.10 -2.85 -1.25
CA GLY A 48 -4.15 -3.73 -0.78
C GLY A 48 -5.49 -3.47 -1.45
N LEU A 49 -5.89 -2.20 -1.60
CA LEU A 49 -7.07 -1.81 -2.37
C LEU A 49 -6.99 -2.27 -3.84
N ASN A 50 -5.82 -2.13 -4.46
CA ASN A 50 -5.61 -2.57 -5.84
C ASN A 50 -5.73 -4.10 -5.98
N GLN A 51 -5.12 -4.87 -5.07
CA GLN A 51 -5.17 -6.33 -5.07
C GLN A 51 -6.58 -6.88 -4.82
N ILE A 52 -7.36 -6.27 -3.92
CA ILE A 52 -8.78 -6.62 -3.74
C ILE A 52 -9.55 -6.38 -5.04
N SER A 53 -9.30 -5.24 -5.70
CA SER A 53 -9.99 -4.88 -6.93
C SER A 53 -9.63 -5.79 -8.11
N ILE A 54 -8.38 -6.25 -8.18
CA ILE A 54 -7.94 -7.27 -9.14
C ILE A 54 -8.55 -8.63 -8.81
N GLY A 55 -8.52 -9.04 -7.53
CA GLY A 55 -9.11 -10.28 -7.06
C GLY A 55 -10.60 -10.36 -7.33
N GLN A 56 -11.34 -9.26 -7.18
CA GLN A 56 -12.76 -9.20 -7.55
C GLN A 56 -13.00 -9.45 -9.04
N LYS A 57 -12.16 -8.94 -9.94
CA LYS A 57 -12.30 -9.17 -11.39
C LYS A 57 -12.00 -10.61 -11.78
N ILE A 58 -10.90 -11.17 -11.28
CA ILE A 58 -10.53 -12.55 -11.57
C ILE A 58 -11.58 -13.53 -11.04
N ASP A 59 -12.22 -13.21 -9.90
CA ASP A 59 -13.32 -14.02 -9.37
C ASP A 59 -14.55 -14.02 -10.30
N LEU A 60 -14.81 -12.88 -10.96
CA LEU A 60 -15.91 -12.72 -11.93
C LEU A 60 -15.61 -13.42 -13.26
N GLU A 61 -14.34 -13.47 -13.68
CA GLU A 61 -13.92 -14.03 -14.98
C GLU A 61 -13.57 -15.53 -14.91
N GLU A 62 -12.92 -16.00 -13.83
CA GLU A 62 -12.38 -17.37 -13.72
C GLU A 62 -13.01 -18.24 -12.60
N LYS A 63 -14.08 -17.78 -11.92
CA LYS A 63 -14.81 -18.55 -10.88
C LYS A 63 -13.92 -19.33 -9.89
N GLY A 64 -12.90 -18.69 -9.30
CA GLY A 64 -12.16 -19.31 -8.19
C GLY A 64 -10.79 -18.71 -7.87
N ASN A 65 -10.07 -18.15 -8.84
CA ASN A 65 -8.71 -17.63 -8.64
C ASN A 65 -8.65 -16.25 -7.96
N GLY A 66 -9.78 -15.55 -7.82
CA GLY A 66 -9.82 -14.21 -7.24
C GLY A 66 -9.64 -14.14 -5.72
N LYS A 67 -9.83 -15.27 -5.01
CA LYS A 67 -9.80 -15.31 -3.53
C LYS A 67 -8.42 -14.98 -2.95
N ASN A 68 -7.34 -15.52 -3.54
CA ASN A 68 -5.99 -15.30 -3.03
C ASN A 68 -5.58 -13.83 -3.11
N ASN A 69 -5.91 -13.15 -4.22
CA ASN A 69 -5.62 -11.72 -4.39
C ASN A 69 -6.43 -10.84 -3.42
N LYS A 70 -7.68 -11.21 -3.10
CA LYS A 70 -8.45 -10.51 -2.06
C LYS A 70 -7.81 -10.66 -0.68
N ILE A 71 -7.33 -11.86 -0.32
CA ILE A 71 -6.67 -12.12 0.96
C ILE A 71 -5.38 -11.30 1.08
N VAL A 72 -4.52 -11.33 0.06
CA VAL A 72 -3.27 -10.55 0.06
C VAL A 72 -3.58 -9.06 0.18
N GLY A 73 -4.64 -8.60 -0.50
CA GLY A 73 -5.03 -7.20 -0.42
C GLY A 73 -5.54 -6.78 0.96
N ILE A 74 -6.32 -7.62 1.65
CA ILE A 74 -6.75 -7.38 3.03
C ILE A 74 -5.53 -7.35 3.97
N PHE A 75 -4.61 -8.30 3.82
CA PHE A 75 -3.39 -8.34 4.61
C PHE A 75 -2.54 -7.08 4.42
N SER A 76 -2.38 -6.61 3.19
CA SER A 76 -1.65 -5.39 2.87
C SER A 76 -2.30 -4.14 3.48
N ILE A 77 -3.64 -4.07 3.51
CA ILE A 77 -4.35 -2.99 4.22
C ILE A 77 -4.05 -3.03 5.72
N ILE A 78 -4.13 -4.21 6.36
CA ILE A 78 -3.86 -4.36 7.79
C ILE A 78 -2.44 -3.88 8.12
N VAL A 79 -1.44 -4.33 7.34
CA VAL A 79 -0.05 -3.89 7.51
C VAL A 79 0.08 -2.38 7.34
N GLY A 80 -0.59 -1.78 6.34
CA GLY A 80 -0.59 -0.34 6.13
C GLY A 80 -1.15 0.45 7.32
N VAL A 81 -2.28 -0.01 7.89
CA VAL A 81 -2.89 0.60 9.08
C VAL A 81 -1.97 0.50 10.28
N ILE A 82 -1.33 -0.66 10.51
CA ILE A 82 -0.41 -0.86 11.64
C ILE A 82 0.78 0.09 11.53
N ILE A 83 1.40 0.22 10.36
CA ILE A 83 2.56 1.10 10.15
C ILE A 83 2.18 2.56 10.48
N ILE A 84 1.05 3.04 9.96
CA ILE A 84 0.57 4.40 10.23
C ILE A 84 0.23 4.57 11.71
N GLY A 85 -0.40 3.57 12.32
CA GLY A 85 -0.76 3.59 13.73
C GLY A 85 0.45 3.67 14.65
N VAL A 86 1.48 2.84 14.42
CA VAL A 86 2.74 2.88 15.17
C VAL A 86 3.41 4.24 15.04
N PHE A 87 3.48 4.77 13.82
CA PHE A 87 4.03 6.10 13.58
C PHE A 87 3.28 7.20 14.36
N LEU A 88 1.94 7.16 14.38
CA LEU A 88 1.13 8.13 15.11
C LEU A 88 1.33 8.01 16.62
N VAL A 89 1.40 6.80 17.16
CA VAL A 89 1.65 6.57 18.59
C VAL A 89 3.04 7.11 19.00
N GLU A 90 4.08 6.84 18.21
CA GLU A 90 5.43 7.35 18.44
C GLU A 90 5.51 8.88 18.44
N LYS A 91 4.62 9.57 17.72
CA LYS A 91 4.57 11.04 17.70
C LYS A 91 3.73 11.66 18.81
N ILE A 92 2.84 10.90 19.42
CA ILE A 92 1.94 11.37 20.49
C ILE A 92 2.53 11.10 21.87
N VAL A 93 3.26 10.00 22.05
CA VAL A 93 3.92 9.58 23.31
C VAL A 93 5.30 10.21 23.42
#